data_AF-A0A0H5CR08-F1
#
_entry.id   AF-A0A0H5CR08-F1
#
_cell.length_a   1.000
_cell.length_b   1.000
_cell.length_c   1.000
_cell.angle_alpha   90.00
_cell.angle_beta   90.00
_cell.angle_gamma   90.00
#
_symmetry.space_group_name_H-M   'P 1'
#
loop_
_entity.id
_entity.type
_entity.pdbx_description
1 polymer ?
#
loop_
_entity_poly.entity_id
_entity_poly.type
_entity_poly.pdbx_seq_one_letter_code
_entity_poly.pdbx_strand_id
1 'polypeptide(L)' 'MTQDGWRKSSFSTGGEQSDCVEVRLSPDLAHLRDSKNADGPTVAVTPSAWATFVEQLVVDRP' A
#
# COMPACT_ATOMS: atom_id res chain seq x y z
N MET A 1 13.24 1.85 5.74
CA MET A 1 14.06 0.71 5.27
C MET A 1 13.41 0.26 3.97
N THR A 2 14.08 0.44 2.83
CA THR A 2 13.54 0.09 1.52
C THR A 2 14.13 -1.26 1.14
N GLN A 3 13.32 -2.31 1.16
CA GLN A 3 13.70 -3.62 0.64
C GLN A 3 13.03 -3.79 -0.72
N ASP A 4 13.82 -4.01 -1.77
CA ASP A 4 13.34 -4.35 -3.13
C ASP A 4 12.26 -3.42 -3.71
N GLY A 5 12.37 -2.12 -3.43
CA GLY A 5 11.45 -1.07 -3.92
C GLY A 5 10.15 -0.95 -3.13
N TRP A 6 9.93 -1.77 -2.11
CA TRP A 6 8.79 -1.65 -1.19
C TRP A 6 8.98 -0.51 -0.20
N ARG A 7 7.91 0.25 0.01
CA ARG A 7 7.88 1.43 0.88
C ARG A 7 6.72 1.31 1.86
N LYS A 8 7.05 1.53 3.13
CA LYS A 8 6.09 1.69 4.23
C LYS A 8 5.63 3.15 4.33
N SER A 9 4.42 3.37 4.83
CA SER A 9 3.92 4.71 5.10
C SER A 9 4.66 5.35 6.27
N SER A 10 4.97 6.64 6.17
CA SER A 10 5.56 7.40 7.28
C SER A 10 4.58 7.64 8.43
N PHE A 11 3.29 7.36 8.24
CA PHE A 11 2.25 7.45 9.28
C PHE A 11 2.11 6.15 10.09
N SER A 12 2.81 5.09 9.72
CA SER A 12 2.74 3.80 10.40
C SER A 12 3.68 3.75 11.62
N THR A 13 3.66 4.82 12.41
CA THR A 13 4.44 4.95 13.65
C THR A 13 3.67 4.34 14.81
N GLY A 14 4.04 3.12 15.26
CA GLY A 14 3.49 2.56 16.49
C GLY A 14 3.90 1.12 16.84
N GLY A 15 5.01 0.93 17.56
CA GLY A 15 5.36 -0.35 18.22
C GLY A 15 5.52 -1.57 17.30
N GLU A 16 5.82 -2.73 17.89
CA GLU A 16 6.10 -4.02 17.22
C GLU A 16 4.94 -4.58 16.35
N GLN A 17 3.85 -3.82 16.22
CA GLN A 17 2.61 -4.22 15.56
C GLN A 17 2.08 -3.22 14.52
N SER A 18 2.76 -2.10 14.28
CA SER A 18 2.41 -1.17 13.19
C SER A 18 3.17 -1.50 11.92
N ASP A 19 2.40 -1.90 10.89
CA ASP A 19 2.63 -1.72 9.45
C ASP A 19 1.77 -2.75 8.68
N CYS A 20 0.52 -2.40 8.35
CA CYS A 20 -0.43 -3.35 7.76
C CYS A 20 -0.36 -3.47 6.23
N VAL A 21 0.25 -2.51 5.52
CA VAL A 21 0.39 -2.54 4.05
C VAL A 21 1.68 -1.86 3.62
N GLU A 22 2.39 -2.48 2.68
CA GLU A 22 3.50 -1.89 1.92
C GLU A 22 3.11 -1.66 0.47
N VAL A 23 3.71 -0.64 -0.15
CA VAL A 23 3.50 -0.34 -1.57
C VAL A 23 4.80 -0.39 -2.37
N ARG A 24 4.73 -0.92 -3.59
CA ARG A 24 5.80 -0.82 -4.60
C ARG A 24 5.21 -0.33 -5.90
N LEU A 25 5.83 0.69 -6.48
CA LEU A 25 5.38 1.31 -7.72
C LEU A 25 6.20 0.79 -8.90
N SER A 26 5.51 0.46 -10.00
CA SER A 26 6.07 0.19 -11.32
C SER A 26 5.45 1.18 -12.33
N PRO A 27 5.93 1.24 -13.59
CA PRO A 27 5.38 2.18 -14.56
C PRO A 27 3.86 2.10 -14.73
N ASP A 28 3.30 0.88 -14.70
CA ASP A 28 1.90 0.64 -15.05
C ASP A 28 1.05 0.11 -13.89
N LEU A 29 1.67 -0.22 -12.75
CA LEU A 29 0.99 -0.86 -11.62
C LEU A 29 1.50 -0.37 -10.27
N ALA A 30 0.58 -0.23 -9.32
CA ALA A 30 0.87 -0.20 -7.90
C ALA A 30 0.67 -1.59 -7.31
N HIS A 31 1.69 -2.08 -6.62
CA HIS A 31 1.67 -3.35 -5.90
C HIS A 31 1.46 -3.09 -4.42
N LEU A 32 0.59 -3.89 -3.79
CA LEU A 32 0.21 -3.81 -2.38
C LEU A 32 0.43 -5.19 -1.74
N ARG A 33 1.10 -5.24 -0.58
CA ARG A 33 1.23 -6.48 0.19
C ARG A 33 1.06 -6.22 1.68
N ASP A 34 0.75 -7.26 2.43
CA ASP A 34 0.78 -7.25 3.89
C ASP A 34 2.24 -7.27 4.37
N SER A 35 2.67 -6.23 5.08
CA SER A 35 4.03 -6.16 5.61
C SER A 35 4.34 -7.26 6.64
N LYS A 36 3.31 -7.87 7.24
CA LYS A 36 3.43 -8.99 8.20
C LYS A 36 3.57 -10.34 7.50
N ASN A 37 3.22 -10.40 6.21
CA ASN A 37 3.36 -11.59 5.38
C ASN A 37 4.03 -11.20 4.06
N ALA A 38 5.31 -10.79 4.14
CA ALA A 38 6.06 -10.25 3.02
C ALA A 38 6.23 -11.24 1.84
N ASP A 39 6.18 -12.54 2.12
CA ASP A 39 6.23 -13.65 1.14
C ASP A 39 4.84 -14.07 0.65
N GLY A 40 3.78 -13.44 1.17
CA GLY A 40 2.40 -13.69 0.81
C GLY A 40 1.99 -13.11 -0.55
N PRO A 41 0.71 -13.31 -0.93
CA PRO A 41 0.19 -12.80 -2.19
C PRO A 41 0.24 -11.27 -2.24
N THR A 42 0.59 -10.75 -3.41
CA THR A 42 0.61 -9.32 -3.72
C THR A 42 -0.59 -8.96 -4.59
N VAL A 43 -1.27 -7.87 -4.26
CA VAL A 43 -2.32 -7.28 -5.10
C VAL A 43 -1.67 -6.28 -6.05
N ALA A 44 -2.03 -6.30 -7.32
CA ALA A 44 -1.58 -5.32 -8.31
C ALA A 44 -2.78 -4.56 -8.88
N VAL A 45 -2.70 -3.24 -8.86
CA VAL A 45 -3.75 -2.35 -9.37
C VAL A 45 -3.16 -1.37 -10.37
N THR A 46 -3.93 -1.03 -11.41
CA THR A 46 -3.53 0.04 -12.34
C THR A 46 -3.66 1.41 -11.65
N PRO A 47 -2.88 2.43 -12.07
CA PRO A 47 -3.03 3.79 -11.59
C PRO A 47 -4.46 4.32 -11.70
N SER A 48 -5.17 3.98 -12.77
CA SER A 48 -6.57 4.36 -12.97
C SER A 48 -7.50 3.72 -11.95
N ALA A 49 -7.39 2.41 -11.72
CA ALA A 49 -8.21 1.71 -10.72
C ALA A 49 -7.93 2.22 -9.30
N TRP A 50 -6.67 2.52 -8.99
CA TRP A 50 -6.28 3.12 -7.72
C TRP A 50 -6.86 4.52 -7.53
N ALA A 51 -6.79 5.38 -8.55
CA ALA A 51 -7.38 6.72 -8.49
C ALA A 51 -8.89 6.66 -8.26
N THR A 52 -9.60 5.81 -9.02
CA THR A 52 -11.05 5.60 -8.82
C THR A 52 -11.37 5.12 -7.40
N PHE A 53 -10.57 4.18 -6.85
CA PHE A 53 -10.75 3.74 -5.48
C PHE A 53 -10.61 4.88 -4.46
N VAL A 54 -9.56 5.70 -4.59
CA VAL A 54 -9.34 6.86 -3.70
C VAL A 54 -10.48 7.88 -3.80
N GLU A 55 -10.96 8.18 -5.01
CA GLU A 55 -12.10 9.08 -5.21
C GLU A 55 -13.37 8.59 -4.50
N GLN A 56 -13.61 7.27 -4.49
CA GLN A 56 -14.72 6.67 -3.76
C GLN A 56 -14.53 6.73 -2.24
N LEU A 57 -13.29 6.70 -1.75
CA LEU A 57 -13.00 6.84 -0.32
C LEU A 57 -13.19 8.27 0.22
N VAL A 58 -13.17 9.31 -0.64
CA VAL A 58 -13.37 10.71 -0.23
C VAL A 58 -14.81 11.00 0.27
N VAL A 59 -15.71 10.00 0.21
CA VAL A 59 -17.12 10.15 0.60
C VAL A 59 -17.35 10.07 2.12
N ASP A 60 -16.40 9.57 2.93
CA ASP A 60 -16.59 9.50 4.38
C ASP A 60 -15.69 10.53 5.11
N ARG A 61 -16.23 11.74 5.29
CA ARG A 61 -15.66 12.73 6.21
C ARG A 61 -16.79 13.26 7.11
N PRO A 62 -16.81 12.94 8.41
CA PRO A 62 -17.55 13.76 9.37
C PRO A 62 -16.95 15.17 9.48
#